data_AF-A0A0E0J2E8-F1
#
_entry.id   AF-A0A0E0J2E8-F1
#
_cell.length_a   1.000
_cell.length_b   1.000
_cell.length_c   1.000
_cell.angle_alpha   90.00
_cell.angle_beta   90.00
_cell.angle_gamma   90.00
#
_symmetry.space_group_name_H-M   'P 1'
#
loop_
_entity.id
_entity.type
_entity.pdbx_description
1 polymer ?
#
loop_
_entity_poly.entity_id
_entity_poly.type
_entity_poly.pdbx_seq_one_letter_code
_entity_poly.pdbx_strand_id
1 'polypeptide(L)'
;MAKVSDNERYPVEVSNISKEGEVEVVNNNVKLICYRDPVPGTTKFNYPFYYASVYDLLNPKTAIDQSIRQYVVLRRKPLQDAYDTFNFLSLCEHPNILKPYGFWEDNDNKGFIAFPRVKGTLGNLPTDELFSVEIDANKVTWLKGFSPSGMQIIRDIVSSVHYVNERYPQAGTSSSGSAIPPLTMFPLELASHKILYEKIPTGEYKIFLGDISTTNHWPKTMKKIEDLKRHNWNCLGKYISTIMVGHKPNTELIHLVDVLIKDILWEPALWGSKIKMRFVREIVWCLENDKTGGRKSTLSKLSPLGLQDCITKLGLNYNEAKSLLSSVMLLRNKIVAHQDDPYQNYTGPKEQIGVAKALLEKLVLDSKPAYMIKLIEEIRKLNWIGESPLVRSLTSYVKAFDPNLKIRTS
;
A
#
# COMPACT_ATOMS: atom_id res chain seq x y z
N MET A 1 -2.39 41.15 -4.66
CA MET A 1 -3.40 41.19 -5.73
C MET A 1 -2.74 40.83 -7.04
N ALA A 2 -2.91 39.60 -7.49
CA ALA A 2 -2.56 39.13 -8.82
C ALA A 2 -3.84 38.50 -9.39
N LYS A 3 -4.29 38.99 -10.55
CA LYS A 3 -5.51 38.56 -11.22
C LYS A 3 -5.36 37.08 -11.63
N VAL A 4 -6.15 36.22 -10.99
CA VAL A 4 -6.49 34.89 -11.51
C VAL A 4 -7.45 35.14 -12.68
N SER A 5 -7.17 34.54 -13.84
CA SER A 5 -8.04 34.68 -15.00
C SER A 5 -9.37 33.97 -14.75
N ASP A 6 -10.44 34.74 -14.70
CA ASP A 6 -11.85 34.31 -14.59
C ASP A 6 -12.28 33.49 -15.82
N ASN A 7 -11.90 32.21 -15.86
CA ASN A 7 -12.70 31.18 -16.55
C ASN A 7 -13.35 30.32 -15.48
N GLU A 8 -14.31 30.96 -14.80
CA GLU A 8 -15.23 30.34 -13.85
C GLU A 8 -15.94 29.16 -14.51
N ARG A 9 -15.69 27.95 -14.00
CA ARG A 9 -16.41 26.73 -14.36
C ARG A 9 -17.63 26.61 -13.44
N TYR A 10 -18.77 27.17 -13.88
CA TYR A 10 -20.09 26.94 -13.29
C TYR A 10 -21.11 26.63 -14.42
N PRO A 11 -22.22 25.91 -14.11
CA PRO A 11 -22.88 25.00 -15.05
C PRO A 11 -23.94 25.70 -15.93
N VAL A 12 -24.17 25.15 -17.13
CA VAL A 12 -25.30 25.50 -18.02
C VAL A 12 -25.93 24.22 -18.56
N GLU A 13 -27.27 24.19 -18.53
CA GLU A 13 -28.20 23.10 -18.93
C GLU A 13 -27.83 22.36 -20.21
N VAL A 14 -27.91 21.03 -20.20
CA VAL A 14 -27.84 20.22 -21.43
C VAL A 14 -28.96 19.17 -21.56
N SER A 15 -29.40 19.05 -22.81
CA SER A 15 -30.39 18.18 -23.41
C SER A 15 -30.03 16.69 -23.38
N ASN A 16 -30.99 15.87 -22.94
CA ASN A 16 -30.93 14.41 -23.00
C ASN A 16 -31.08 13.91 -24.45
N ILE A 17 -30.08 13.21 -24.97
CA ILE A 17 -30.25 12.27 -26.09
C ILE A 17 -29.69 10.93 -25.64
N SER A 18 -30.54 10.05 -25.10
CA SER A 18 -30.13 8.69 -24.72
C SER A 18 -30.17 7.77 -25.93
N LYS A 19 -29.01 7.34 -26.43
CA LYS A 19 -28.88 6.06 -27.12
C LYS A 19 -28.74 4.97 -26.06
N GLU A 20 -29.38 3.82 -26.27
CA GLU A 20 -29.37 2.71 -25.31
C GLU A 20 -27.94 2.36 -24.87
N GLY A 21 -27.62 2.54 -23.58
CA GLY A 21 -26.32 2.17 -23.01
C GLY A 21 -25.35 3.31 -22.73
N GLU A 22 -25.67 4.55 -23.10
CA GLU A 22 -24.81 5.73 -22.87
C GLU A 22 -25.53 6.79 -22.03
N VAL A 23 -24.76 7.53 -21.22
CA VAL A 23 -25.22 8.75 -20.54
C VAL A 23 -24.38 9.90 -21.06
N GLU A 24 -25.04 10.88 -21.67
CA GLU A 24 -24.38 12.09 -22.17
C GLU A 24 -24.59 13.24 -21.18
N VAL A 25 -23.50 13.87 -20.77
CA VAL A 25 -23.51 15.04 -19.89
C VAL A 25 -22.60 16.07 -20.51
N VAL A 26 -23.04 17.31 -20.62
CA VAL A 26 -22.21 18.37 -21.19
C VAL A 26 -22.06 19.47 -20.14
N ASN A 27 -20.89 20.07 -20.12
CA ASN A 27 -20.60 21.23 -19.32
C ASN A 27 -19.90 22.26 -20.22
N ASN A 28 -20.52 23.43 -20.37
CA ASN A 28 -20.07 24.48 -21.30
C ASN A 28 -19.93 23.95 -22.74
N ASN A 29 -18.67 23.82 -23.18
CA ASN A 29 -18.28 23.34 -24.50
C ASN A 29 -17.61 21.97 -24.44
N VAL A 30 -17.81 21.20 -23.38
CA VAL A 30 -17.16 19.89 -23.22
C VAL A 30 -18.22 18.84 -22.94
N LYS A 31 -18.30 17.85 -23.83
CA LYS A 31 -19.23 16.72 -23.74
C LYS A 31 -18.56 15.50 -23.13
N LEU A 32 -19.13 14.96 -22.07
CA LEU A 32 -18.80 13.68 -21.47
C LEU A 32 -19.81 12.63 -21.95
N ILE A 33 -19.31 11.54 -22.54
CA ILE A 33 -20.11 10.35 -22.88
C ILE A 33 -19.66 9.23 -21.96
N CYS A 34 -20.52 8.86 -21.02
CA CYS A 34 -20.31 7.75 -20.10
C CYS A 34 -20.86 6.46 -20.71
N TYR A 35 -20.01 5.46 -20.90
CA TYR A 35 -20.42 4.14 -21.36
C TYR A 35 -20.81 3.28 -20.16
N ARG A 36 -21.81 2.42 -20.30
CA ARG A 36 -22.13 1.43 -19.25
C ARG A 36 -21.11 0.28 -19.14
N ASP A 37 -19.99 0.38 -19.84
CA ASP A 37 -18.87 -0.57 -19.77
C ASP A 37 -18.08 -0.37 -18.47
N PRO A 38 -18.09 -1.36 -17.55
CA PRO A 38 -17.44 -1.23 -16.27
C PRO A 38 -15.93 -1.43 -16.36
N VAL A 39 -15.18 -0.74 -15.50
CA VAL A 39 -13.73 -0.98 -15.36
C VAL A 39 -13.49 -2.41 -14.85
N PRO A 40 -12.56 -3.19 -15.43
CA PRO A 40 -12.31 -4.58 -15.01
C PRO A 40 -12.02 -4.71 -13.51
N GLY A 41 -12.63 -5.70 -12.85
CA GLY A 41 -12.52 -5.92 -11.41
C GLY A 41 -13.50 -5.13 -10.54
N THR A 42 -14.41 -4.36 -11.14
CA THR A 42 -15.56 -3.77 -10.43
C THR A 42 -16.69 -4.81 -10.27
N THR A 43 -17.47 -4.72 -9.19
CA THR A 43 -18.52 -5.71 -8.89
C THR A 43 -19.81 -5.44 -9.68
N LYS A 44 -20.39 -6.50 -10.27
CA LYS A 44 -21.55 -6.43 -11.19
C LYS A 44 -22.79 -5.73 -10.64
N PHE A 45 -22.98 -5.76 -9.33
CA PHE A 45 -24.17 -5.21 -8.68
C PHE A 45 -24.04 -3.72 -8.32
N ASN A 46 -22.84 -3.14 -8.34
CA ASN A 46 -22.58 -1.76 -7.93
C ASN A 46 -21.24 -1.25 -8.50
N TYR A 47 -21.12 -1.08 -9.82
CA TYR A 47 -19.88 -0.60 -10.41
C TYR A 47 -19.54 0.82 -9.91
N PRO A 48 -18.40 1.02 -9.21
CA PRO A 48 -17.96 2.36 -8.81
C PRO A 48 -17.36 3.14 -9.98
N PHE A 49 -16.91 2.47 -11.05
CA PHE A 49 -16.17 3.10 -12.14
C PHE A 49 -16.59 2.56 -13.52
N TYR A 50 -16.74 3.47 -14.48
CA TYR A 50 -17.09 3.19 -15.87
C TYR A 50 -16.11 3.86 -16.83
N TYR A 51 -16.01 3.36 -18.06
CA TYR A 51 -15.30 4.09 -19.10
C TYR A 51 -16.13 5.25 -19.64
N ALA A 52 -15.46 6.33 -20.03
CA ALA A 52 -16.09 7.48 -20.64
C ALA A 52 -15.17 8.13 -21.68
N SER A 53 -15.76 9.00 -22.49
CA SER A 53 -15.03 9.85 -23.44
C SER A 53 -15.39 11.30 -23.23
N VAL A 54 -14.39 12.18 -23.37
CA VAL A 54 -14.58 13.64 -23.28
C VAL A 54 -14.29 14.28 -24.64
N TYR A 55 -15.20 15.12 -25.11
CA TYR A 55 -15.14 15.81 -26.40
C TYR A 55 -15.19 17.33 -26.20
N ASP A 56 -14.38 18.06 -26.97
CA ASP A 56 -14.45 19.52 -27.07
C ASP A 56 -15.41 19.92 -28.20
N LEU A 57 -16.46 20.67 -27.86
CA LEU A 57 -17.54 21.12 -28.73
C LEU A 57 -17.21 22.40 -29.50
N LEU A 58 -16.21 23.19 -29.09
CA LEU A 58 -15.81 24.41 -29.82
C LEU A 58 -14.98 24.10 -31.08
N ASN A 59 -14.45 22.89 -31.19
CA ASN A 59 -13.56 22.52 -32.29
C ASN A 59 -13.99 21.18 -32.96
N PRO A 60 -15.18 21.17 -33.60
CA PRO A 60 -15.77 19.94 -34.13
C PRO A 60 -14.99 19.31 -35.30
N LYS A 61 -14.15 20.08 -36.01
CA LYS A 61 -13.30 19.55 -37.11
C LYS A 61 -12.07 18.77 -36.61
N THR A 62 -11.66 18.95 -35.36
CA THR A 62 -10.65 18.12 -34.69
C THR A 62 -11.25 16.92 -33.96
N ALA A 63 -12.59 16.78 -33.89
CA ALA A 63 -13.25 15.66 -33.22
C ALA A 63 -13.07 14.31 -33.94
N ILE A 64 -12.70 14.32 -35.23
CA ILE A 64 -12.38 13.10 -35.98
C ILE A 64 -10.92 12.67 -35.74
N ASP A 65 -10.03 13.58 -35.31
CA ASP A 65 -8.56 13.35 -35.28
C ASP A 65 -7.92 13.54 -33.89
N GLN A 66 -8.63 14.09 -32.91
CA GLN A 66 -8.23 13.99 -31.51
C GLN A 66 -8.73 12.64 -30.98
N SER A 67 -7.82 11.67 -30.95
CA SER A 67 -7.92 10.41 -30.22
C SER A 67 -8.94 10.52 -29.09
N ILE A 68 -10.07 9.81 -29.20
CA ILE A 68 -11.06 9.66 -28.14
C ILE A 68 -10.31 9.48 -26.82
N ARG A 69 -10.26 10.52 -25.98
CA ARG A 69 -9.55 10.43 -24.72
C ARG A 69 -10.44 9.60 -23.83
N GLN A 70 -10.07 8.33 -23.68
CA GLN A 70 -10.77 7.41 -22.81
C GLN A 70 -10.44 7.80 -21.37
N TYR A 71 -11.45 7.99 -20.55
CA TYR A 71 -11.37 8.31 -19.13
C TYR A 71 -12.06 7.22 -18.33
N VAL A 72 -11.82 7.22 -17.03
CA VAL A 72 -12.61 6.46 -16.06
C VAL A 72 -13.46 7.45 -15.27
N VAL A 73 -14.75 7.19 -15.15
CA VAL A 73 -15.69 8.06 -14.44
C VAL A 73 -16.18 7.37 -13.18
N LEU A 74 -16.16 8.09 -12.05
CA LEU A 74 -16.82 7.66 -10.82
C LEU A 74 -18.32 7.56 -11.06
N ARG A 75 -18.95 6.53 -10.50
CA ARG A 75 -20.39 6.34 -10.53
C ARG A 75 -21.14 7.64 -10.19
N ARG A 76 -22.23 7.87 -10.91
CA ARG A 76 -23.27 8.86 -10.63
C ARG A 76 -23.63 8.86 -9.13
N LYS A 77 -23.26 9.92 -8.41
CA LYS A 77 -23.54 10.12 -6.97
C LYS A 77 -24.37 11.38 -6.75
N PRO A 78 -25.00 11.60 -5.57
CA PRO A 78 -25.59 12.90 -5.23
C PRO A 78 -24.63 14.05 -5.55
N LEU A 79 -25.14 15.18 -6.03
CA LEU A 79 -24.32 16.28 -6.53
C LEU A 79 -23.31 16.78 -5.49
N GLN A 80 -23.77 17.02 -4.26
CA GLN A 80 -22.91 17.47 -3.16
C GLN A 80 -21.79 16.46 -2.85
N ASP A 81 -22.13 15.17 -2.75
CA ASP A 81 -21.17 14.09 -2.55
C ASP A 81 -20.09 14.05 -3.66
N ALA A 82 -20.49 14.23 -4.91
CA ALA A 82 -19.55 14.27 -6.03
C ALA A 82 -18.67 15.52 -6.01
N TYR A 83 -19.23 16.68 -5.66
CA TYR A 83 -18.49 17.93 -5.49
C TYR A 83 -17.46 17.84 -4.36
N ASP A 84 -17.86 17.30 -3.21
CA ASP A 84 -16.98 17.13 -2.04
C ASP A 84 -15.85 16.13 -2.32
N THR A 85 -16.16 15.02 -3.00
CA THR A 85 -15.15 14.05 -3.46
C THR A 85 -14.16 14.71 -4.42
N PHE A 86 -14.65 15.47 -5.40
CA PHE A 86 -13.81 16.16 -6.37
C PHE A 86 -12.84 17.13 -5.70
N ASN A 87 -13.33 17.95 -4.77
CA ASN A 87 -12.52 18.90 -4.03
C ASN A 87 -11.48 18.21 -3.15
N PHE A 88 -11.87 17.17 -2.41
CA PHE A 88 -10.94 16.40 -1.58
C PHE A 88 -9.79 15.81 -2.43
N LEU A 89 -10.11 15.13 -3.53
CA LEU A 89 -9.11 14.49 -4.38
C LEU A 89 -8.21 15.51 -5.09
N SER A 90 -8.77 16.67 -5.46
CA SER A 90 -8.01 17.78 -6.06
C SER A 90 -6.96 18.33 -5.11
N LEU A 91 -7.29 18.47 -3.81
CA LEU A 91 -6.40 19.02 -2.77
C LEU A 91 -5.33 18.05 -2.25
N CYS A 92 -5.46 16.75 -2.52
CA CYS A 92 -4.39 15.81 -2.20
C CYS A 92 -3.14 16.14 -3.04
N GLU A 93 -1.97 15.60 -2.73
CA GLU A 93 -0.78 15.69 -3.60
C GLU A 93 -0.05 14.35 -3.72
N HIS A 94 -0.55 13.33 -3.02
CA HIS A 94 0.05 12.01 -3.00
C HIS A 94 -0.06 11.34 -4.39
N PRO A 95 1.02 10.76 -4.92
CA PRO A 95 1.05 10.19 -6.27
C PRO A 95 0.15 8.96 -6.46
N ASN A 96 -0.26 8.33 -5.35
CA ASN A 96 -1.18 7.18 -5.33
C ASN A 96 -2.62 7.57 -4.94
N ILE A 97 -2.97 8.87 -4.94
CA ILE A 97 -4.36 9.33 -4.87
C ILE A 97 -4.76 9.79 -6.27
N LEU A 98 -5.88 9.28 -6.78
CA LEU A 98 -6.29 9.52 -8.15
C LEU A 98 -6.69 10.98 -8.35
N LYS A 99 -6.10 11.61 -9.36
CA LYS A 99 -6.36 13.01 -9.68
C LYS A 99 -7.57 13.16 -10.59
N PRO A 100 -8.61 13.90 -10.16
CA PRO A 100 -9.75 14.14 -11.02
C PRO A 100 -9.33 15.02 -12.19
N TYR A 101 -9.78 14.66 -13.37
CA TYR A 101 -9.68 15.47 -14.57
C TYR A 101 -10.75 16.57 -14.57
N GLY A 102 -11.94 16.27 -14.07
CA GLY A 102 -13.04 17.24 -14.00
C GLY A 102 -14.27 16.70 -13.28
N PHE A 103 -15.26 17.59 -13.14
CA PHE A 103 -16.55 17.35 -12.51
C PHE A 103 -17.67 17.81 -13.45
N TRP A 104 -18.73 17.00 -13.55
CA TRP A 104 -19.90 17.27 -14.39
C TRP A 104 -21.16 17.11 -13.56
N GLU A 105 -22.07 18.06 -13.71
CA GLU A 105 -23.38 18.04 -13.09
C GLU A 105 -24.41 17.42 -14.03
N ASP A 106 -25.33 16.68 -13.46
CA ASP A 106 -26.41 15.99 -14.17
C ASP A 106 -27.75 16.47 -13.59
N ASN A 107 -28.77 16.55 -14.45
CA ASN A 107 -30.05 17.21 -14.20
C ASN A 107 -30.83 16.62 -13.01
N ASP A 108 -30.53 15.38 -12.57
CA ASP A 108 -31.18 14.73 -11.43
C ASP A 108 -30.51 15.02 -10.07
N ASN A 109 -29.89 16.20 -9.89
CA ASN A 109 -29.10 16.52 -8.70
C ASN A 109 -28.01 15.46 -8.42
N LYS A 110 -27.35 15.03 -9.50
CA LYS A 110 -26.27 14.06 -9.49
C LYS A 110 -25.02 14.66 -10.10
N GLY A 111 -23.87 14.10 -9.76
CA GLY A 111 -22.59 14.49 -10.35
C GLY A 111 -21.76 13.30 -10.79
N PHE A 112 -20.89 13.56 -11.75
CA PHE A 112 -19.85 12.66 -12.25
C PHE A 112 -18.47 13.28 -12.04
N ILE A 113 -17.48 12.43 -11.76
CA ILE A 113 -16.07 12.83 -11.68
C ILE A 113 -15.31 11.99 -12.70
N ALA A 114 -14.65 12.63 -13.65
CA ALA A 114 -13.80 11.93 -14.60
C ALA A 114 -12.35 11.90 -14.11
N PHE A 115 -11.66 10.81 -14.40
CA PHE A 115 -10.27 10.52 -14.06
C PHE A 115 -9.52 10.01 -15.29
N PRO A 116 -8.19 10.15 -15.34
CA PRO A 116 -7.37 9.49 -16.36
C PRO A 116 -7.66 8.00 -16.51
N ARG A 117 -7.43 7.46 -17.71
CA ARG A 117 -7.66 6.04 -17.99
C ARG A 117 -6.79 5.15 -17.12
N VAL A 118 -7.41 4.24 -16.39
CA VAL A 118 -6.72 3.18 -15.66
C VAL A 118 -6.95 1.80 -16.30
N LYS A 119 -6.11 0.82 -15.95
CA LYS A 119 -6.19 -0.55 -16.51
C LYS A 119 -7.27 -1.40 -15.85
N GLY A 120 -7.50 -1.24 -14.55
CA GLY A 120 -8.46 -2.03 -13.80
C GLY A 120 -8.47 -1.67 -12.33
N THR A 121 -9.18 -2.47 -11.54
CA THR A 121 -9.15 -2.42 -10.06
C THR A 121 -8.30 -3.55 -9.51
N LEU A 122 -7.81 -3.43 -8.27
CA LEU A 122 -7.07 -4.52 -7.61
C LEU A 122 -7.91 -5.79 -7.44
N GLY A 123 -9.24 -5.70 -7.53
CA GLY A 123 -10.12 -6.87 -7.56
C GLY A 123 -9.91 -7.78 -8.78
N ASN A 124 -9.23 -7.30 -9.83
CA ASN A 124 -8.88 -8.07 -11.01
C ASN A 124 -7.48 -8.71 -10.94
N LEU A 125 -6.67 -8.38 -9.93
CA LEU A 125 -5.33 -8.95 -9.82
C LEU A 125 -5.41 -10.39 -9.26
N PRO A 126 -4.71 -11.34 -9.90
CA PRO A 126 -4.52 -12.68 -9.35
C PRO A 126 -3.88 -12.66 -7.95
N THR A 127 -4.20 -13.66 -7.13
CA THR A 127 -3.66 -13.78 -5.76
C THR A 127 -2.12 -13.84 -5.75
N ASP A 128 -1.50 -14.50 -6.71
CA ASP A 128 -0.04 -14.66 -6.85
C ASP A 128 0.67 -13.38 -7.34
N GLU A 129 -0.05 -12.43 -7.92
CA GLU A 129 0.46 -11.08 -8.18
C GLU A 129 0.54 -10.25 -6.89
N LEU A 130 -0.32 -10.51 -5.90
CA LEU A 130 -0.31 -9.83 -4.60
C LEU A 130 0.51 -10.56 -3.53
N PHE A 131 0.54 -11.88 -3.56
CA PHE A 131 1.12 -12.71 -2.50
C PHE A 131 2.14 -13.69 -3.05
N SER A 132 3.12 -14.05 -2.23
CA SER A 132 3.90 -15.24 -2.46
C SER A 132 3.05 -16.46 -2.09
N VAL A 133 2.61 -17.22 -3.09
CA VAL A 133 1.68 -18.33 -2.91
C VAL A 133 2.41 -19.66 -2.91
N GLU A 134 2.04 -20.55 -2.00
CA GLU A 134 2.47 -21.95 -1.97
C GLU A 134 1.26 -22.84 -1.76
N ILE A 135 1.13 -23.91 -2.54
CA ILE A 135 0.02 -24.87 -2.43
C ILE A 135 0.60 -26.19 -1.92
N ASP A 136 0.09 -26.68 -0.79
CA ASP A 136 0.53 -27.96 -0.24
C ASP A 136 -0.15 -29.17 -0.90
N ALA A 137 0.29 -30.37 -0.52
CA ALA A 137 -0.26 -31.62 -1.07
C ALA A 137 -1.77 -31.80 -0.82
N ASN A 138 -2.33 -31.11 0.19
CA ASN A 138 -3.75 -31.13 0.51
C ASN A 138 -4.53 -30.01 -0.21
N LYS A 139 -3.91 -29.35 -1.21
CA LYS A 139 -4.47 -28.22 -1.95
C LYS A 139 -4.78 -27.00 -1.08
N VAL A 140 -4.13 -26.88 0.08
CA VAL A 140 -4.27 -25.68 0.91
C VAL A 140 -3.35 -24.60 0.36
N THR A 141 -3.92 -23.44 0.08
CA THR A 141 -3.18 -22.26 -0.39
C THR A 141 -2.64 -21.47 0.79
N TRP A 142 -1.31 -21.39 0.89
CA TRP A 142 -0.58 -20.62 1.86
C TRP A 142 -0.10 -19.29 1.26
N LEU A 143 -0.28 -18.20 2.01
CA LEU A 143 0.27 -16.88 1.67
C LEU A 143 1.54 -16.68 2.51
N LYS A 144 2.71 -16.81 1.89
CA LYS A 144 4.03 -16.75 2.55
C LYS A 144 4.54 -15.32 2.77
N GLY A 145 3.65 -14.33 2.66
CA GLY A 145 3.96 -12.90 2.62
C GLY A 145 3.50 -12.27 1.30
N PHE A 146 3.77 -10.98 1.13
CA PHE A 146 3.50 -10.32 -0.15
C PHE A 146 4.50 -10.73 -1.23
N SER A 147 4.05 -10.78 -2.48
CA SER A 147 4.96 -10.85 -3.64
C SER A 147 5.75 -9.53 -3.74
N PRO A 148 6.80 -9.42 -4.59
CA PRO A 148 7.46 -8.14 -4.82
C PRO A 148 6.49 -7.03 -5.26
N SER A 149 5.58 -7.35 -6.19
CA SER A 149 4.53 -6.43 -6.67
C SER A 149 3.54 -6.08 -5.57
N GLY A 150 3.01 -7.09 -4.87
CA GLY A 150 2.06 -6.89 -3.78
C GLY A 150 2.64 -6.08 -2.63
N MET A 151 3.94 -6.26 -2.33
CA MET A 151 4.62 -5.47 -1.31
C MET A 151 4.68 -4.00 -1.69
N GLN A 152 4.96 -3.69 -2.96
CA GLN A 152 4.93 -2.31 -3.45
C GLN A 152 3.50 -1.73 -3.39
N ILE A 153 2.51 -2.50 -3.84
CA ILE A 153 1.09 -2.11 -3.81
C ILE A 153 0.63 -1.79 -2.38
N ILE A 154 0.89 -2.68 -1.43
CA ILE A 154 0.44 -2.50 -0.04
C ILE A 154 1.16 -1.33 0.62
N ARG A 155 2.46 -1.15 0.35
CA ARG A 155 3.19 0.05 0.77
C ARG A 155 2.51 1.30 0.20
N ASP A 156 2.26 1.39 -1.09
CA ASP A 156 1.60 2.55 -1.70
C ASP A 156 0.22 2.87 -1.09
N ILE A 157 -0.56 1.84 -0.73
CA ILE A 157 -1.84 2.00 -0.01
C ILE A 157 -1.59 2.54 1.41
N VAL A 158 -0.69 1.93 2.18
CA VAL A 158 -0.31 2.37 3.54
C VAL A 158 0.17 3.84 3.52
N SER A 159 0.94 4.22 2.50
CA SER A 159 1.41 5.59 2.23
C SER A 159 0.27 6.57 2.11
N SER A 160 -0.72 6.20 1.28
CA SER A 160 -1.83 7.06 0.93
C SER A 160 -2.74 7.26 2.13
N VAL A 161 -2.96 6.21 2.92
CA VAL A 161 -3.70 6.28 4.18
C VAL A 161 -2.99 7.18 5.19
N HIS A 162 -1.67 7.02 5.35
CA HIS A 162 -0.87 7.87 6.22
C HIS A 162 -0.93 9.33 5.79
N TYR A 163 -0.69 9.62 4.52
CA TYR A 163 -0.75 10.96 3.95
C TYR A 163 -2.10 11.64 4.24
N VAL A 164 -3.21 10.94 3.97
CA VAL A 164 -4.55 11.48 4.23
C VAL A 164 -4.75 11.78 5.72
N ASN A 165 -4.35 10.84 6.59
CA ASN A 165 -4.48 11.02 8.03
C ASN A 165 -3.70 12.23 8.55
N GLU A 166 -2.48 12.47 8.05
CA GLU A 166 -1.65 13.63 8.46
C GLU A 166 -2.17 14.96 7.91
N ARG A 167 -2.95 14.94 6.83
CA ARG A 167 -3.47 16.14 6.16
C ARG A 167 -4.82 16.63 6.71
N TYR A 168 -5.46 15.87 7.60
CA TYR A 168 -6.64 16.35 8.32
C TYR A 168 -6.30 17.55 9.23
N PRO A 169 -7.24 18.48 9.45
CA PRO A 169 -7.03 19.61 10.34
C PRO A 169 -6.68 19.08 11.73
N GLN A 170 -5.64 19.61 12.38
CA GLN A 170 -5.28 19.22 13.75
C GLN A 170 -5.99 20.14 14.75
N ALA A 171 -6.59 19.58 15.80
CA ALA A 171 -7.32 20.36 16.79
C ALA A 171 -6.40 21.42 17.45
N GLY A 172 -6.79 22.69 17.39
CA GLY A 172 -6.06 23.79 18.04
C GLY A 172 -4.94 24.45 17.22
N THR A 173 -4.75 24.08 15.95
CA THR A 173 -3.75 24.72 15.07
C THR A 173 -4.39 25.68 14.07
N SER A 174 -4.92 26.80 14.57
CA SER A 174 -5.20 27.98 13.73
C SER A 174 -3.89 28.75 13.49
N SER A 175 -2.92 28.12 12.84
CA SER A 175 -1.74 28.73 12.18
C SER A 175 -0.60 27.70 12.08
N SER A 176 -0.26 27.25 10.88
CA SER A 176 1.12 26.89 10.54
C SER A 176 1.25 26.60 9.05
N GLY A 177 1.88 27.54 8.33
CA GLY A 177 2.88 27.38 7.27
C GLY A 177 2.68 26.43 6.07
N SER A 178 1.67 25.57 6.02
CA SER A 178 1.39 24.72 4.86
C SER A 178 0.77 25.59 3.77
N ALA A 179 1.46 25.73 2.63
CA ALA A 179 0.91 26.39 1.45
C ALA A 179 -0.36 25.69 0.92
N ILE A 180 -0.62 24.46 1.35
CA ILE A 180 -1.73 23.62 0.89
C ILE A 180 -2.84 23.58 1.95
N PRO A 181 -4.09 23.93 1.61
CA PRO A 181 -5.23 23.89 2.54
C PRO A 181 -5.40 22.51 3.21
N PRO A 182 -5.83 22.43 4.47
CA PRO A 182 -6.12 21.15 5.11
C PRO A 182 -7.27 20.43 4.40
N LEU A 183 -7.28 19.10 4.46
CA LEU A 183 -8.33 18.29 3.83
C LEU A 183 -9.62 18.34 4.65
N THR A 184 -10.76 18.34 3.97
CA THR A 184 -12.05 18.05 4.60
C THR A 184 -12.03 16.63 5.19
N MET A 185 -12.59 16.46 6.38
CA MET A 185 -12.57 15.19 7.12
C MET A 185 -13.55 14.18 6.52
N PHE A 186 -13.04 13.18 5.78
CA PHE A 186 -13.84 12.10 5.19
C PHE A 186 -13.31 10.70 5.55
N PRO A 187 -14.16 9.71 5.82
CA PRO A 187 -13.71 8.34 6.02
C PRO A 187 -13.19 7.74 4.72
N LEU A 188 -12.01 7.12 4.78
CA LEU A 188 -11.50 6.31 3.67
C LEU A 188 -12.24 4.97 3.65
N GLU A 189 -12.66 4.57 2.46
CA GLU A 189 -13.24 3.26 2.22
C GLU A 189 -12.30 2.45 1.32
N LEU A 190 -11.71 1.39 1.88
CA LEU A 190 -10.73 0.56 1.19
C LEU A 190 -11.36 -0.78 0.82
N ALA A 191 -11.43 -1.05 -0.48
CA ALA A 191 -11.90 -2.31 -1.03
C ALA A 191 -11.23 -2.57 -2.40
N SER A 192 -11.04 -3.84 -2.76
CA SER A 192 -10.32 -4.20 -4.00
C SER A 192 -10.94 -3.60 -5.26
N HIS A 193 -12.27 -3.45 -5.28
CA HIS A 193 -13.01 -2.84 -6.39
C HIS A 193 -12.95 -1.30 -6.43
N LYS A 194 -12.40 -0.66 -5.39
CA LYS A 194 -12.27 0.81 -5.26
C LYS A 194 -10.84 1.32 -5.47
N ILE A 195 -9.86 0.42 -5.37
CA ILE A 195 -8.45 0.74 -5.59
C ILE A 195 -8.12 0.42 -7.04
N LEU A 196 -7.73 1.45 -7.79
CA LEU A 196 -7.44 1.38 -9.21
C LEU A 196 -5.96 1.11 -9.45
N TYR A 197 -5.61 0.53 -10.59
CA TYR A 197 -4.22 0.34 -10.98
C TYR A 197 -3.96 0.64 -12.45
N GLU A 198 -2.70 0.98 -12.71
CA GLU A 198 -2.06 0.98 -14.01
C GLU A 198 -0.85 0.04 -13.96
N LYS A 199 -0.60 -0.66 -15.07
CA LYS A 199 0.65 -1.42 -15.24
C LYS A 199 1.59 -0.56 -16.07
N ILE A 200 2.69 -0.13 -15.46
CA ILE A 200 3.70 0.70 -16.14
C ILE A 200 4.60 -0.19 -17.03
N PRO A 201 5.31 0.38 -18.03
CA PRO A 201 6.08 -0.40 -19.00
C PRO A 201 7.14 -1.33 -18.39
N THR A 202 7.64 -1.03 -17.19
CA THR A 202 8.58 -1.87 -16.44
C THR A 202 7.94 -3.16 -15.90
N GLY A 203 6.63 -3.31 -16.03
CA GLY A 203 5.86 -4.44 -15.48
C GLY A 203 5.35 -4.20 -14.06
N GLU A 204 5.77 -3.11 -13.41
CA GLU A 204 5.32 -2.74 -12.06
C GLU A 204 3.90 -2.18 -12.07
N TYR A 205 3.25 -2.23 -10.90
CA TYR A 205 1.91 -1.70 -10.68
C TYR A 205 1.99 -0.34 -10.02
N LYS A 206 1.31 0.65 -10.60
CA LYS A 206 1.01 1.93 -9.96
C LYS A 206 -0.44 1.91 -9.53
N ILE A 207 -0.69 2.10 -8.23
CA ILE A 207 -2.04 2.08 -7.67
C ILE A 207 -2.55 3.49 -7.37
N PHE A 208 -3.88 3.62 -7.38
CA PHE A 208 -4.58 4.86 -7.08
C PHE A 208 -5.80 4.62 -6.20
N LEU A 209 -5.91 5.37 -5.11
CA LEU A 209 -7.16 5.50 -4.34
C LEU A 209 -8.05 6.52 -5.06
N GLY A 210 -9.20 6.08 -5.58
CA GLY A 210 -10.06 6.92 -6.44
C GLY A 210 -11.50 7.08 -5.95
N ASP A 211 -11.97 6.25 -5.03
CA ASP A 211 -13.31 6.37 -4.46
C ASP A 211 -13.22 6.54 -2.93
N ILE A 212 -13.80 7.63 -2.44
CA ILE A 212 -13.88 7.96 -1.01
C ILE A 212 -15.35 8.02 -0.66
N SER A 213 -15.70 7.48 0.51
CA SER A 213 -17.09 7.52 0.97
C SER A 213 -17.42 8.92 1.48
N THR A 214 -18.25 9.62 0.72
CA THR A 214 -18.86 10.89 1.12
C THR A 214 -20.17 10.72 1.84
N THR A 215 -20.69 9.49 1.95
CA THR A 215 -21.95 9.29 2.66
C THR A 215 -21.76 9.79 4.08
N ASN A 216 -22.55 10.82 4.43
CA ASN A 216 -22.62 11.56 5.70
C ASN A 216 -22.87 10.70 6.96
N HIS A 217 -22.68 9.39 6.88
CA HIS A 217 -22.71 8.47 7.99
C HIS A 217 -21.33 8.44 8.64
N TRP A 218 -20.87 9.62 9.07
CA TRP A 218 -20.00 9.68 10.22
C TRP A 218 -20.67 8.81 11.28
N PRO A 219 -20.07 7.68 11.72
CA PRO A 219 -20.66 6.94 12.81
C PRO A 219 -20.83 7.96 13.94
N LYS A 220 -22.04 8.12 14.47
CA LYS A 220 -22.34 9.15 15.50
C LYS A 220 -21.38 9.10 16.71
N THR A 221 -20.64 8.00 16.82
CA THR A 221 -19.59 7.68 17.79
C THR A 221 -18.22 8.30 17.48
N MET A 222 -17.86 8.58 16.22
CA MET A 222 -16.67 9.37 15.92
C MET A 222 -17.00 10.81 16.28
N LYS A 223 -16.17 11.48 17.06
CA LYS A 223 -16.38 12.91 17.39
C LYS A 223 -15.10 13.73 17.26
N LYS A 224 -13.96 13.05 17.07
CA LYS A 224 -12.63 13.63 17.03
C LYS A 224 -11.85 13.15 15.80
N ILE A 225 -10.90 13.97 15.35
CA ILE A 225 -9.97 13.67 14.25
C ILE A 225 -9.25 12.33 14.47
N GLU A 226 -8.83 12.05 15.71
CA GLU A 226 -8.16 10.79 16.06
C GLU A 226 -9.04 9.55 15.87
N ASP A 227 -10.35 9.68 16.02
CA ASP A 227 -11.28 8.57 15.74
C ASP A 227 -11.33 8.28 14.24
N LEU A 228 -11.28 9.33 13.41
CA LEU A 228 -11.23 9.21 11.95
C LEU A 228 -9.90 8.60 11.47
N LYS A 229 -8.77 9.07 12.01
CA LYS A 229 -7.46 8.49 11.68
C LYS A 229 -7.43 6.99 12.01
N ARG A 230 -7.91 6.63 13.20
CA ARG A 230 -8.05 5.23 13.64
C ARG A 230 -9.00 4.44 12.74
N HIS A 231 -10.11 5.04 12.32
CA HIS A 231 -11.04 4.42 11.38
C HIS A 231 -10.35 4.06 10.06
N ASN A 232 -9.59 4.99 9.47
CA ASN A 232 -8.90 4.76 8.21
C ASN A 232 -7.87 3.62 8.32
N TRP A 233 -7.13 3.55 9.43
CA TRP A 233 -6.25 2.42 9.72
C TRP A 233 -7.00 1.09 9.88
N ASN A 234 -8.16 1.11 10.55
CA ASN A 234 -9.01 -0.07 10.68
C ASN A 234 -9.60 -0.51 9.33
N CYS A 235 -9.94 0.42 8.45
CA CYS A 235 -10.37 0.12 7.08
C CYS A 235 -9.25 -0.57 6.30
N LEU A 236 -8.00 -0.14 6.46
CA LEU A 236 -6.85 -0.81 5.85
C LEU A 236 -6.67 -2.24 6.39
N GLY A 237 -6.80 -2.43 7.70
CA GLY A 237 -6.73 -3.77 8.31
C GLY A 237 -7.83 -4.69 7.80
N LYS A 238 -9.06 -4.20 7.72
CA LYS A 238 -10.18 -4.94 7.14
C LYS A 238 -9.94 -5.28 5.67
N TYR A 239 -9.40 -4.34 4.89
CA TYR A 239 -9.05 -4.59 3.50
C TYR A 239 -8.01 -5.70 3.35
N ILE A 240 -6.89 -5.61 4.09
CA ILE A 240 -5.83 -6.63 4.07
C ILE A 240 -6.39 -7.99 4.50
N SER A 241 -7.18 -8.06 5.57
CA SER A 241 -7.86 -9.29 6.00
C SER A 241 -8.77 -9.86 4.91
N THR A 242 -9.51 -9.01 4.21
CA THR A 242 -10.45 -9.42 3.16
C THR A 242 -9.74 -10.07 1.98
N ILE A 243 -8.61 -9.51 1.54
CA ILE A 243 -7.84 -10.07 0.42
C ILE A 243 -7.08 -11.37 0.79
N MET A 244 -7.05 -11.74 2.08
CA MET A 244 -6.49 -13.01 2.56
C MET A 244 -7.54 -14.10 2.78
N VAL A 245 -8.85 -13.78 2.69
CA VAL A 245 -9.94 -14.73 2.94
C VAL A 245 -9.82 -15.94 2.01
N GLY A 246 -10.03 -17.14 2.55
CA GLY A 246 -9.94 -18.40 1.81
C GLY A 246 -8.52 -18.97 1.70
N HIS A 247 -7.53 -18.32 2.30
CA HIS A 247 -6.14 -18.76 2.32
C HIS A 247 -5.58 -18.84 3.75
N LYS A 248 -4.42 -19.50 3.91
CA LYS A 248 -3.67 -19.51 5.18
C LYS A 248 -2.54 -18.49 5.15
N PRO A 249 -2.69 -17.31 5.78
CA PRO A 249 -1.63 -16.32 5.84
C PRO A 249 -0.52 -16.73 6.80
N ASN A 250 0.72 -16.29 6.51
CA ASN A 250 1.82 -16.44 7.44
C ASN A 250 1.66 -15.52 8.67
N THR A 251 2.48 -15.75 9.69
CA THR A 251 2.41 -15.01 10.95
C THR A 251 2.71 -13.52 10.79
N GLU A 252 3.59 -13.13 9.87
CA GLU A 252 3.89 -11.70 9.62
C GLU A 252 2.68 -10.95 9.05
N LEU A 253 1.93 -11.55 8.11
CA LEU A 253 0.71 -10.96 7.56
C LEU A 253 -0.39 -10.81 8.61
N ILE A 254 -0.53 -11.80 9.50
CA ILE A 254 -1.47 -11.74 10.63
C ILE A 254 -1.05 -10.59 11.56
N HIS A 255 0.23 -10.56 11.95
CA HIS A 255 0.76 -9.53 12.84
C HIS A 255 0.57 -8.12 12.27
N LEU A 256 0.80 -7.93 10.96
CA LEU A 256 0.60 -6.64 10.29
C LEU A 256 -0.79 -6.09 10.54
N VAL A 257 -1.84 -6.91 10.40
CA VAL A 257 -3.24 -6.50 10.60
C VAL A 257 -3.50 -6.06 12.04
N ASP A 258 -2.89 -6.74 13.02
CA ASP A 258 -3.10 -6.48 14.45
C ASP A 258 -2.49 -5.16 14.93
N VAL A 259 -1.47 -4.65 14.24
CA VAL A 259 -0.63 -3.53 14.71
C VAL A 259 -0.63 -2.29 13.81
N LEU A 260 -1.45 -2.24 12.75
CA LEU A 260 -1.48 -1.16 11.74
C LEU A 260 -1.52 0.29 12.28
N ILE A 261 -1.87 0.48 13.55
CA ILE A 261 -1.98 1.79 14.20
C ILE A 261 -0.62 2.30 14.72
N LYS A 262 0.40 1.44 14.89
CA LYS A 262 1.68 1.81 15.52
C LYS A 262 2.88 1.41 14.67
N ASP A 263 3.79 2.36 14.45
CA ASP A 263 5.14 2.15 13.91
C ASP A 263 5.21 1.22 12.69
N ILE A 264 4.29 1.40 11.73
CA ILE A 264 4.10 0.50 10.59
C ILE A 264 5.37 0.27 9.75
N LEU A 265 6.32 1.21 9.78
CA LEU A 265 7.62 1.05 9.13
C LEU A 265 8.45 -0.11 9.70
N TRP A 266 8.20 -0.51 10.95
CA TRP A 266 8.84 -1.64 11.62
C TRP A 266 8.16 -2.99 11.36
N GLU A 267 7.09 -3.02 10.56
CA GLU A 267 6.36 -4.26 10.31
C GLU A 267 7.06 -5.17 9.31
N PRO A 268 7.47 -6.39 9.70
CA PRO A 268 8.28 -7.27 8.87
C PRO A 268 7.54 -7.80 7.64
N ALA A 269 6.20 -7.85 7.66
CA ALA A 269 5.40 -8.20 6.49
C ALA A 269 5.60 -7.22 5.33
N LEU A 270 5.92 -5.95 5.64
CA LEU A 270 6.22 -4.94 4.64
C LEU A 270 7.69 -4.98 4.19
N TRP A 271 8.51 -5.90 4.69
CA TRP A 271 9.95 -5.99 4.40
C TRP A 271 10.25 -7.18 3.47
N GLY A 272 10.87 -6.89 2.32
CA GLY A 272 11.45 -7.95 1.49
C GLY A 272 12.67 -8.58 2.16
N SER A 273 13.06 -9.79 1.73
CA SER A 273 14.19 -10.53 2.31
C SER A 273 15.48 -9.70 2.39
N LYS A 274 15.73 -8.80 1.42
CA LYS A 274 16.88 -7.88 1.43
C LYS A 274 16.89 -6.94 2.64
N ILE A 275 15.72 -6.41 3.03
CA ILE A 275 15.58 -5.49 4.18
C ILE A 275 15.76 -6.27 5.49
N LYS A 276 15.13 -7.44 5.60
CA LYS A 276 15.31 -8.36 6.74
C LYS A 276 16.77 -8.75 6.94
N MET A 277 17.47 -9.10 5.87
CA MET A 277 18.90 -9.39 5.91
C MET A 277 19.74 -8.18 6.32
N ARG A 278 19.41 -6.98 5.82
CA ARG A 278 20.10 -5.74 6.20
C ARG A 278 19.91 -5.44 7.70
N PHE A 279 18.72 -5.65 8.23
CA PHE A 279 18.46 -5.49 9.67
C PHE A 279 19.37 -6.37 10.52
N VAL A 280 19.51 -7.65 10.16
CA VAL A 280 20.44 -8.57 10.85
C VAL A 280 21.88 -8.07 10.77
N ARG A 281 22.32 -7.54 9.62
CA ARG A 281 23.67 -6.95 9.47
C ARG A 281 23.89 -5.77 10.39
N GLU A 282 22.90 -4.89 10.53
CA GLU A 282 23.01 -3.71 11.36
C GLU A 282 23.08 -4.05 12.84
N ILE A 283 22.30 -5.04 13.30
CA ILE A 283 22.43 -5.54 14.67
C ILE A 283 23.86 -6.00 14.93
N VAL A 284 24.45 -6.77 13.99
CA VAL A 284 25.82 -7.26 14.11
C VAL A 284 26.82 -6.12 14.09
N TRP A 285 26.64 -5.13 13.21
CA TRP A 285 27.45 -3.92 13.20
C TRP A 285 27.39 -3.19 14.56
N CYS A 286 26.22 -3.08 15.18
CA CYS A 286 26.07 -2.52 16.52
C CYS A 286 26.86 -3.33 17.58
N LEU A 287 26.93 -4.66 17.45
CA LEU A 287 27.70 -5.53 18.35
C LEU A 287 29.22 -5.42 18.14
N GLU A 288 29.66 -5.28 16.90
CA GLU A 288 31.08 -5.16 16.53
C GLU A 288 31.66 -3.79 16.92
N ASN A 289 30.85 -2.74 16.85
CA ASN A 289 31.27 -1.37 17.22
C ASN A 289 31.15 -1.06 18.72
N ASP A 290 30.61 -1.98 19.52
CA ASP A 290 30.61 -1.82 20.97
C ASP A 290 31.93 -2.30 21.59
N LYS A 291 32.84 -1.35 21.81
CA LYS A 291 34.16 -1.59 22.40
C LYS A 291 34.10 -2.13 23.84
N THR A 292 33.00 -1.93 24.56
CA THR A 292 32.84 -2.38 25.95
C THR A 292 32.36 -3.82 26.06
N GLY A 293 31.82 -4.39 24.97
CA GLY A 293 31.20 -5.72 24.96
C GLY A 293 29.86 -5.80 25.68
N GLY A 294 29.34 -4.69 26.22
CA GLY A 294 28.06 -4.62 26.93
C GLY A 294 26.88 -5.12 26.10
N ARG A 295 26.80 -4.77 24.81
CA ARG A 295 25.74 -5.21 23.89
C ARG A 295 25.74 -6.71 23.66
N LYS A 296 26.93 -7.33 23.53
CA LYS A 296 27.05 -8.80 23.46
C LYS A 296 26.54 -9.44 24.75
N SER A 297 26.93 -8.91 25.90
CA SER A 297 26.44 -9.38 27.22
C SER A 297 24.92 -9.25 27.33
N THR A 298 24.33 -8.14 26.87
CA THR A 298 22.87 -7.95 26.84
C THR A 298 22.17 -9.00 25.99
N LEU A 299 22.58 -9.21 24.73
CA LEU A 299 21.93 -10.20 23.87
C LEU A 299 22.11 -11.65 24.35
N SER A 300 23.21 -11.96 25.06
CA SER A 300 23.44 -13.29 25.64
C SER A 300 22.43 -13.64 26.74
N LYS A 301 21.82 -12.64 27.40
CA LYS A 301 20.83 -12.82 28.47
C LYS A 301 19.39 -12.91 27.93
N LEU A 302 19.16 -12.51 26.69
CA LEU A 302 17.83 -12.53 26.07
C LEU A 302 17.52 -13.91 25.47
N SER A 303 16.23 -14.25 25.49
CA SER A 303 15.75 -15.55 25.01
C SER A 303 16.02 -15.75 23.51
N PRO A 304 16.40 -16.96 23.08
CA PRO A 304 16.68 -17.25 21.68
C PRO A 304 15.45 -17.13 20.78
N LEU A 305 15.68 -17.01 19.47
CA LEU A 305 14.59 -16.94 18.48
C LEU A 305 13.91 -18.30 18.24
N GLY A 306 14.50 -19.40 18.72
CA GLY A 306 13.96 -20.76 18.54
C GLY A 306 14.17 -21.29 17.12
N LEU A 307 15.38 -21.14 16.58
CA LEU A 307 15.73 -21.52 15.21
C LEU A 307 16.18 -22.99 15.07
N GLN A 308 15.98 -23.82 16.09
CA GLN A 308 16.53 -25.17 16.16
C GLN A 308 16.10 -26.05 14.98
N ASP A 309 14.82 -26.03 14.62
CA ASP A 309 14.31 -26.82 13.49
C ASP A 309 14.98 -26.43 12.17
N CYS A 310 15.25 -25.13 11.98
CA CYS A 310 15.97 -24.65 10.80
C CYS A 310 17.44 -25.10 10.79
N ILE A 311 18.12 -25.07 11.95
CA ILE A 311 19.49 -25.54 12.12
C ILE A 311 19.59 -27.02 11.75
N THR A 312 18.67 -27.84 12.28
CA THR A 312 18.60 -29.27 12.00
C THR A 312 18.36 -29.56 10.53
N LYS A 313 17.42 -28.86 9.88
CA LYS A 313 17.15 -29.03 8.44
C LYS A 313 18.35 -28.67 7.56
N LEU A 314 19.13 -27.66 7.94
CA LEU A 314 20.36 -27.26 7.25
C LEU A 314 21.54 -28.20 7.53
N GLY A 315 21.35 -29.27 8.31
CA GLY A 315 22.42 -30.21 8.67
C GLY A 315 23.55 -29.55 9.46
N LEU A 316 23.25 -28.46 10.16
CA LEU A 316 24.22 -27.73 10.95
C LEU A 316 24.37 -28.43 12.31
N ASN A 317 25.56 -28.94 12.59
CA ASN A 317 25.88 -29.57 13.86
C ASN A 317 26.15 -28.48 14.92
N TYR A 318 25.09 -27.77 15.33
CA TYR A 318 25.17 -26.60 16.20
C TYR A 318 24.28 -26.76 17.44
N ASN A 319 24.91 -26.78 18.61
CA ASN A 319 24.27 -26.86 19.93
C ASN A 319 23.97 -25.47 20.56
N GLU A 320 23.95 -24.38 19.76
CA GLU A 320 24.24 -23.05 20.30
C GLU A 320 23.14 -21.99 20.23
N ALA A 321 21.93 -22.23 19.69
CA ALA A 321 20.87 -21.20 19.71
C ALA A 321 20.20 -21.05 21.09
N LYS A 322 21.00 -20.82 22.14
CA LYS A 322 20.61 -20.71 23.55
C LYS A 322 20.27 -19.28 23.98
N SER A 323 20.56 -18.29 23.14
CA SER A 323 20.34 -16.87 23.41
C SER A 323 19.96 -16.08 22.14
N LEU A 324 19.54 -14.83 22.31
CA LEU A 324 19.31 -13.94 21.18
C LEU A 324 20.63 -13.65 20.43
N LEU A 325 21.75 -13.51 21.15
CA LEU A 325 23.08 -13.30 20.53
C LEU A 325 23.43 -14.44 19.56
N SER A 326 23.35 -15.68 20.03
CA SER A 326 23.65 -16.86 19.21
C SER A 326 22.69 -16.99 18.03
N SER A 327 21.41 -16.67 18.22
CA SER A 327 20.42 -16.61 17.13
C SER A 327 20.82 -15.58 16.07
N VAL A 328 21.19 -14.36 16.46
CA VAL A 328 21.62 -13.29 15.53
C VAL A 328 22.90 -13.68 14.79
N MET A 329 23.89 -14.25 15.48
CA MET A 329 25.15 -14.69 14.86
C MET A 329 24.91 -15.83 13.86
N LEU A 330 23.99 -16.76 14.17
CA LEU A 330 23.57 -17.81 13.24
C LEU A 330 22.95 -17.19 11.98
N LEU A 331 21.96 -16.30 12.15
CA LEU A 331 21.32 -15.61 11.01
C LEU A 331 22.37 -14.88 10.16
N ARG A 332 23.30 -14.18 10.80
CA ARG A 332 24.40 -13.48 10.11
C ARG A 332 25.29 -14.43 9.32
N ASN A 333 25.76 -15.50 9.94
CA ASN A 333 26.76 -16.38 9.34
C ASN A 333 26.18 -17.29 8.25
N LYS A 334 24.93 -17.75 8.41
CA LYS A 334 24.37 -18.81 7.56
C LYS A 334 23.31 -18.33 6.57
N ILE A 335 22.68 -17.18 6.81
CA ILE A 335 21.67 -16.60 5.90
C ILE A 335 22.23 -15.37 5.18
N VAL A 336 23.01 -14.55 5.89
CA VAL A 336 23.39 -13.20 5.42
C VAL A 336 24.81 -13.14 4.80
N ALA A 337 25.77 -13.85 5.38
CA ALA A 337 27.14 -14.04 4.88
C ALA A 337 27.22 -15.22 3.89
N HIS A 338 28.31 -15.33 3.12
CA HIS A 338 28.46 -16.13 1.89
C HIS A 338 28.09 -17.63 1.96
N GLN A 339 27.64 -18.14 0.80
CA GLN A 339 27.20 -19.51 0.48
C GLN A 339 28.33 -20.30 -0.21
N ASP A 340 29.21 -20.95 0.54
CA ASP A 340 30.03 -22.03 -0.05
C ASP A 340 29.67 -23.41 0.51
N ASP A 341 29.01 -23.48 1.68
CA ASP A 341 28.97 -24.71 2.47
C ASP A 341 27.59 -25.26 2.91
N PRO A 342 26.47 -24.50 2.98
CA PRO A 342 25.23 -25.05 3.56
C PRO A 342 24.48 -26.03 2.64
N TYR A 343 24.96 -26.29 1.42
CA TYR A 343 24.34 -27.21 0.45
C TYR A 343 24.57 -28.69 0.73
N GLN A 344 25.73 -29.04 1.30
CA GLN A 344 26.14 -30.45 1.35
C GLN A 344 25.27 -31.26 2.31
N ASN A 345 24.80 -30.62 3.39
CA ASN A 345 24.14 -31.30 4.49
C ASN A 345 22.64 -30.99 4.64
N TYR A 346 22.04 -30.24 3.70
CA TYR A 346 20.60 -29.98 3.74
C TYR A 346 19.79 -31.25 3.51
N THR A 347 18.84 -31.52 4.39
CA THR A 347 18.07 -32.78 4.42
C THR A 347 16.73 -32.70 3.68
N GLY A 348 16.34 -31.54 3.15
CA GLY A 348 15.11 -31.35 2.38
C GLY A 348 15.31 -31.30 0.85
N PRO A 349 14.25 -30.96 0.08
CA PRO A 349 14.35 -30.81 -1.38
C PRO A 349 15.25 -29.63 -1.77
N LYS A 350 16.34 -29.89 -2.49
CA LYS A 350 17.39 -28.89 -2.80
C LYS A 350 16.86 -27.70 -3.59
N GLU A 351 15.77 -27.87 -4.33
CA GLU A 351 15.06 -26.85 -5.08
C GLU A 351 14.45 -25.78 -4.15
N GLN A 352 14.17 -26.10 -2.88
CA GLN A 352 13.57 -25.18 -1.91
C GLN A 352 14.57 -24.17 -1.33
N ILE A 353 15.86 -24.50 -1.31
CA ILE A 353 16.91 -23.61 -0.80
C ILE A 353 17.61 -22.84 -1.92
N GLY A 354 17.77 -23.44 -3.11
CA GLY A 354 18.43 -22.84 -4.29
C GLY A 354 19.76 -22.12 -3.97
N VAL A 355 20.32 -21.34 -4.91
CA VAL A 355 21.52 -20.49 -4.69
C VAL A 355 21.22 -19.06 -4.22
N ALA A 356 19.98 -18.75 -3.89
CA ALA A 356 19.57 -17.40 -3.54
C ALA A 356 19.41 -17.22 -2.02
N LYS A 357 20.04 -16.20 -1.43
CA LYS A 357 19.88 -15.85 0.00
C LYS A 357 18.43 -15.60 0.42
N ALA A 358 17.58 -15.18 -0.51
CA ALA A 358 16.15 -15.01 -0.27
C ALA A 358 15.43 -16.33 0.03
N LEU A 359 15.86 -17.45 -0.56
CA LEU A 359 15.28 -18.77 -0.30
C LEU A 359 15.69 -19.31 1.07
N LEU A 360 16.90 -19.00 1.55
CA LEU A 360 17.32 -19.31 2.92
C LEU A 360 16.52 -18.51 3.96
N GLU A 361 16.26 -17.24 3.70
CA GLU A 361 15.38 -16.45 4.57
C GLU A 361 13.95 -17.01 4.56
N LYS A 362 13.44 -17.42 3.40
CA LYS A 362 12.16 -18.13 3.30
C LYS A 362 12.14 -19.41 4.16
N LEU A 363 13.17 -20.25 4.09
CA LEU A 363 13.27 -21.49 4.90
C LEU A 363 13.19 -21.20 6.41
N VAL A 364 13.83 -20.13 6.84
CA VAL A 364 13.83 -19.70 8.25
C VAL A 364 12.45 -19.23 8.66
N LEU A 365 11.78 -18.46 7.81
CA LEU A 365 10.41 -18.03 8.02
C LEU A 365 9.45 -19.24 8.07
N ASP A 366 9.62 -20.22 7.18
CA ASP A 366 8.79 -21.43 7.18
C ASP A 366 9.02 -22.30 8.43
N SER A 367 10.25 -22.34 8.95
CA SER A 367 10.58 -23.12 10.14
C SER A 367 10.24 -22.37 11.44
N LYS A 368 10.36 -21.05 11.46
CA LYS A 368 10.02 -20.20 12.61
C LYS A 368 9.30 -18.92 12.17
N PRO A 369 7.98 -18.96 11.92
CA PRO A 369 7.21 -17.86 11.32
C PRO A 369 7.25 -16.52 12.06
N ALA A 370 7.47 -16.52 13.37
CA ALA A 370 7.49 -15.31 14.21
C ALA A 370 8.90 -14.77 14.50
N TYR A 371 9.96 -15.35 13.93
CA TYR A 371 11.33 -15.03 14.34
C TYR A 371 11.68 -13.56 14.12
N MET A 372 11.25 -12.97 13.00
CA MET A 372 11.56 -11.58 12.66
C MET A 372 10.77 -10.60 13.52
N ILE A 373 9.49 -10.89 13.81
CA ILE A 373 8.67 -10.11 14.75
C ILE A 373 9.37 -10.05 16.11
N LYS A 374 9.71 -11.21 16.68
CA LYS A 374 10.42 -11.29 17.97
C LYS A 374 11.76 -10.56 17.95
N LEU A 375 12.53 -10.72 16.87
CA LEU A 375 13.83 -10.04 16.74
C LEU A 375 13.66 -8.52 16.74
N ILE A 376 12.69 -8.00 15.99
CA ILE A 376 12.38 -6.57 15.94
C ILE A 376 11.97 -6.08 17.33
N GLU A 377 11.03 -6.75 17.99
CA GLU A 377 10.56 -6.37 19.33
C GLU A 377 11.71 -6.27 20.33
N GLU A 378 12.58 -7.28 20.40
CA GLU A 378 13.71 -7.30 21.34
C GLU A 378 14.73 -6.20 21.02
N ILE A 379 15.08 -6.00 19.75
CA ILE A 379 16.07 -4.97 19.35
C ILE A 379 15.52 -3.56 19.51
N ARG A 380 14.23 -3.34 19.25
CA ARG A 380 13.59 -2.03 19.43
C ARG A 380 13.59 -1.60 20.90
N LYS A 381 13.35 -2.51 21.85
CA LYS A 381 13.44 -2.23 23.30
C LYS A 381 14.84 -1.75 23.71
N LEU A 382 15.88 -2.18 23.00
CA LEU A 382 17.27 -1.82 23.29
C LEU A 382 17.66 -0.45 22.72
N ASN A 383 16.87 0.10 21.79
CA ASN A 383 17.08 1.40 21.14
C ASN A 383 18.48 1.56 20.51
N TRP A 384 19.06 0.48 19.99
CA TRP A 384 20.38 0.53 19.31
C TRP A 384 20.30 1.03 17.87
N ILE A 385 19.13 0.82 17.25
CA ILE A 385 18.84 1.19 15.87
C ILE A 385 17.63 2.14 15.93
N GLY A 386 17.87 3.43 15.72
CA GLY A 386 16.85 4.47 15.91
C GLY A 386 15.77 4.50 14.82
N GLU A 387 16.06 3.96 13.63
CA GLU A 387 15.16 4.02 12.47
C GLU A 387 15.03 2.67 11.79
N SER A 388 13.83 2.41 11.27
CA SER A 388 13.52 1.17 10.55
C SER A 388 14.44 0.98 9.34
N PRO A 389 14.91 -0.25 9.07
CA PRO A 389 15.67 -0.58 7.86
C PRO A 389 14.90 -0.34 6.57
N LEU A 390 13.57 -0.24 6.63
CA LEU A 390 12.74 0.17 5.50
C LEU A 390 13.06 1.61 5.05
N VAL A 391 13.38 2.50 5.98
CA VAL A 391 13.72 3.92 5.71
C VAL A 391 15.00 4.03 4.86
N ARG A 392 15.90 3.06 5.01
CA ARG A 392 17.16 2.97 4.23
C ARG A 392 16.92 2.55 2.78
N SER A 393 15.72 2.07 2.45
CA SER A 393 15.29 1.91 1.06
C SER A 393 14.58 3.19 0.63
N LEU A 394 15.31 4.06 -0.08
CA LEU A 394 14.80 5.34 -0.57
C LEU A 394 13.75 5.11 -1.66
N THR A 395 12.52 4.78 -1.24
CA THR A 395 11.35 4.58 -2.10
C THR A 395 10.41 5.78 -1.98
N SER A 396 9.54 5.98 -2.98
CA SER A 396 8.48 7.01 -2.96
C SER A 396 7.59 6.87 -1.72
N TYR A 397 7.25 5.64 -1.34
CA TYR A 397 6.51 5.30 -0.13
C TYR A 397 7.16 5.86 1.14
N VAL A 398 8.45 5.60 1.38
CA VAL A 398 9.15 6.02 2.61
C VAL A 398 9.15 7.54 2.76
N LYS A 399 9.28 8.29 1.65
CA LYS A 399 9.21 9.75 1.67
C LYS A 399 7.87 10.30 2.18
N ALA A 400 6.78 9.54 2.04
CA ALA A 400 5.49 9.96 2.58
C ALA A 400 5.42 9.87 4.11
N PHE A 401 6.25 9.03 4.74
CA PHE A 401 6.35 8.91 6.20
C PHE A 401 7.38 9.86 6.80
N ASP A 402 8.41 10.21 6.04
CA ASP A 402 9.38 11.23 6.42
C ASP A 402 9.74 12.13 5.21
N PRO A 403 9.04 13.26 5.06
CA PRO A 403 9.28 14.20 3.97
C PRO A 403 10.66 14.86 4.02
N ASN A 404 11.30 14.88 5.20
CA ASN A 404 12.61 15.49 5.41
C ASN A 404 13.77 14.51 5.15
N LEU A 405 13.45 13.25 4.84
CA LEU A 405 14.45 12.22 4.62
C LEU A 405 15.25 12.51 3.34
N LYS A 406 16.48 13.00 3.52
CA LYS A 406 17.39 13.30 2.41
C LYS A 406 17.82 12.01 1.72
N ILE A 407 17.64 11.96 0.40
CA ILE A 407 18.19 10.91 -0.47
C ILE A 407 19.72 11.00 -0.39
N ARG A 408 20.34 10.09 0.38
CA ARG A 408 21.77 9.83 0.21
C ARG A 408 21.92 9.03 -1.08
N THR A 409 22.19 9.73 -2.18
CA THR A 409 22.71 9.09 -3.39
C THR A 409 24.09 8.53 -3.03
N SER A 410 24.19 7.21 -2.94
CA SER A 410 25.47 6.50 -2.90
C SER A 410 26.09 6.47 -4.28
#